data_AF-A0A5N5WHC8-F1
#
_entry.id   AF-A0A5N5WHC8-F1
#
_cell.length_a   1.000
_cell.length_b   1.000
_cell.length_c   1.000
_cell.angle_alpha   90.00
_cell.angle_beta   90.00
_cell.angle_gamma   90.00
#
_symmetry.space_group_name_H-M   'P 1'
#
loop_
_entity.id
_entity.type
_entity.pdbx_description
1 polymer ?
#
loop_
_entity_poly.entity_id
_entity_poly.type
_entity_poly.pdbx_seq_one_letter_code
_entity_poly.pdbx_strand_id
1 'polypeptide(L)'
;MQLNQYLILDGIACALVGARLPWSETAAQAVFAMESPGPCTIYGWETNLGPLPAALLNSTFIQGFELEDYHSDAPLHSNSLVIPALLAAAEHESNTPSGRQPFTGVTFLLAVIIGCEVGPRIGLALNGTEMLNRGWHSGAVFGPPPQLQRP
;
A
#
# COMPACT_ATOMS: atom_id res chain seq x y z
N MET A 1 9.08 -11.09 -14.33
CA MET A 1 9.37 -11.34 -12.89
C MET A 1 10.38 -10.33 -12.33
N GLN A 2 11.51 -10.08 -13.00
CA GLN A 2 12.52 -9.08 -12.56
C GLN A 2 11.97 -7.65 -12.43
N LEU A 3 11.08 -7.21 -13.33
CA LEU A 3 10.47 -5.88 -13.27
C LEU A 3 9.72 -5.61 -11.95
N ASN A 4 8.96 -6.59 -11.45
CA ASN A 4 8.24 -6.45 -10.18
C ASN A 4 9.17 -6.36 -8.97
N GLN A 5 10.35 -6.99 -9.02
CA GLN A 5 11.33 -6.86 -7.95
C GLN A 5 11.88 -5.44 -7.87
N TYR A 6 12.13 -4.80 -9.03
CA TYR A 6 12.55 -3.39 -9.06
C TYR A 6 11.45 -2.44 -8.61
N LEU A 7 10.19 -2.68 -9.01
CA LEU A 7 9.06 -1.88 -8.52
C LEU A 7 8.90 -1.96 -7.00
N ILE A 8 9.07 -3.15 -6.42
CA ILE A 8 9.02 -3.30 -4.96
C ILE A 8 10.16 -2.53 -4.28
N LEU A 9 11.39 -2.64 -4.82
CA LEU A 9 12.53 -1.90 -4.29
C LEU A 9 12.36 -0.39 -4.39
N ASP A 10 11.80 0.08 -5.51
CA ASP A 10 11.48 1.49 -5.74
C ASP A 10 10.46 2.01 -4.70
N GLY A 11 9.36 1.28 -4.49
CA GLY A 11 8.36 1.60 -3.47
C GLY A 11 8.97 1.64 -2.06
N ILE A 12 9.82 0.67 -1.69
CA ILE A 12 10.51 0.66 -0.39
C ILE A 12 11.47 1.86 -0.26
N ALA A 13 12.23 2.18 -1.29
CA ALA A 13 13.13 3.33 -1.29
C ALA A 13 12.36 4.64 -1.08
N CYS A 14 11.24 4.81 -1.79
CA CYS A 14 10.34 5.94 -1.61
C CYS A 14 9.78 5.96 -0.17
N ALA A 15 9.34 4.83 0.37
CA ALA A 15 8.86 4.77 1.76
C ALA A 15 9.90 5.26 2.78
N LEU A 16 11.16 4.86 2.65
CA LEU A 16 12.21 5.23 3.60
C LEU A 16 12.53 6.73 3.57
N VAL A 17 12.53 7.35 2.38
CA VAL A 17 12.67 8.80 2.24
C VAL A 17 11.41 9.50 2.74
N GLY A 18 10.25 9.03 2.30
CA GLY A 18 8.94 9.57 2.58
C GLY A 18 8.59 9.56 4.07
N ALA A 19 9.03 8.55 4.82
CA ALA A 19 8.75 8.38 6.25
C ALA A 19 9.20 9.56 7.13
N ARG A 20 10.15 10.38 6.65
CA ARG A 20 10.74 11.50 7.39
C ARG A 20 10.48 12.86 6.75
N LEU A 21 9.56 12.95 5.79
CA LEU A 21 9.11 14.23 5.24
C LEU A 21 8.23 14.97 6.27
N PRO A 22 8.18 16.31 6.27
CA PRO A 22 7.47 17.08 7.31
C PRO A 22 5.98 16.70 7.48
N TRP A 23 5.29 16.42 6.37
CA TRP A 23 3.89 15.97 6.39
C TRP A 23 3.75 14.53 6.89
N SER A 24 4.70 13.65 6.56
CA SER A 24 4.73 12.27 7.04
C SER A 24 4.98 12.19 8.53
N GLU A 25 5.88 13.02 9.07
CA GLU A 25 6.09 13.11 10.52
C GLU A 25 4.83 13.63 11.22
N THR A 26 4.16 14.62 10.64
CA THR A 26 2.88 15.14 11.17
C THR A 26 1.81 14.03 11.19
N ALA A 27 1.67 13.28 10.10
CA ALA A 27 0.72 12.16 10.00
C ALA A 27 1.06 11.04 11.00
N ALA A 28 2.34 10.65 11.08
CA ALA A 28 2.81 9.62 12.00
C ALA A 28 2.50 9.97 13.45
N GLN A 29 2.83 11.19 13.90
CA GLN A 29 2.55 11.62 15.27
C GLN A 29 1.04 11.65 15.59
N ALA A 30 0.22 12.08 14.63
CA ALA A 30 -1.24 12.06 14.80
C ALA A 30 -1.77 10.62 14.97
N VAL A 31 -1.31 9.69 14.13
CA VAL A 31 -1.73 8.29 14.20
C VAL A 31 -1.19 7.61 15.47
N PHE A 32 0.05 7.87 15.87
CA PHE A 32 0.63 7.33 17.12
C PHE A 32 -0.13 7.78 18.37
N ALA A 33 -0.73 8.97 18.35
CA ALA A 33 -1.54 9.46 19.45
C ALA A 33 -2.93 8.78 19.55
N MET A 34 -3.39 8.14 18.47
CA MET A 34 -4.74 7.56 18.37
C MET A 34 -4.75 6.04 18.42
N GLU A 35 -3.67 5.39 18.00
CA GLU A 35 -3.59 3.95 17.80
C GLU A 35 -2.84 3.24 18.91
N SER A 36 -3.22 1.99 19.17
CA SER A 36 -2.51 1.12 20.11
C SER A 36 -1.32 0.42 19.43
N PRO A 37 -0.27 0.06 20.20
CA PRO A 37 0.83 -0.75 19.69
C PRO A 37 0.34 -2.07 19.08
N GLY A 38 1.04 -2.55 18.06
CA GLY A 38 0.72 -3.81 17.39
C GLY A 38 1.92 -4.46 16.71
N PRO A 39 1.71 -5.55 15.96
CA PRO A 39 2.81 -6.36 15.45
C PRO A 39 3.42 -5.82 14.15
N CYS A 40 2.82 -4.81 13.52
CA CYS A 40 3.20 -4.38 12.17
C CYS A 40 4.15 -3.18 12.20
N THR A 41 5.19 -3.24 11.38
CA THR A 41 6.28 -2.26 11.35
C THR A 41 5.82 -0.96 10.70
N ILE A 42 6.22 0.17 11.28
CA ILE A 42 6.10 1.50 10.65
C ILE A 42 7.46 1.86 10.05
N TYR A 43 7.53 2.02 8.73
CA TYR A 43 8.80 2.16 8.02
C TYR A 43 9.56 3.41 8.46
N GLY A 44 10.82 3.24 8.86
CA GLY A 44 11.66 4.36 9.31
C GLY A 44 11.39 4.83 10.74
N TRP A 45 10.58 4.12 11.51
CA TRP A 45 10.24 4.42 12.92
C TRP A 45 10.51 3.22 13.83
N GLU A 46 10.75 3.47 15.12
CA GLU A 46 10.93 2.44 16.16
C GLU A 46 9.60 2.00 16.80
N THR A 47 8.47 2.46 16.24
CA THR A 47 7.12 2.18 16.71
C THR A 47 6.44 1.18 15.78
N ASN A 48 5.71 0.23 16.36
CA ASN A 48 4.89 -0.72 15.61
C ASN A 48 3.41 -0.55 16.00
N LEU A 49 2.51 -0.70 15.03
CA LEU A 49 1.06 -0.54 15.23
C LEU A 49 0.30 -1.78 14.73
N GLY A 50 -1.03 -1.74 14.84
CA GLY A 50 -1.91 -2.71 14.19
C GLY A 50 -1.79 -2.69 12.65
N PRO A 51 -2.30 -3.73 11.96
CA PRO A 51 -2.14 -3.85 10.51
C PRO A 51 -2.77 -2.71 9.70
N LEU A 52 -3.93 -2.19 10.13
CA LEU A 52 -4.62 -1.09 9.44
C LEU A 52 -3.85 0.24 9.53
N PRO A 53 -3.49 0.75 10.72
CA PRO A 53 -2.72 2.00 10.80
C PRO A 53 -1.30 1.85 10.25
N ALA A 54 -0.70 0.66 10.31
CA ALA A 54 0.59 0.41 9.66
C ALA A 54 0.49 0.50 8.14
N ALA A 55 -0.51 -0.15 7.52
CA ALA A 55 -0.75 -0.04 6.09
C ALA A 55 -1.00 1.43 5.70
N LEU A 56 -1.85 2.16 6.44
CA LEU A 56 -2.15 3.56 6.18
C LEU A 56 -0.91 4.47 6.17
N LEU A 57 -0.10 4.43 7.24
CA LEU A 57 1.10 5.26 7.35
C LEU A 57 2.14 4.89 6.30
N ASN A 58 2.42 3.60 6.14
CA ASN A 58 3.40 3.14 5.18
C ASN A 58 2.98 3.47 3.74
N SER A 59 1.68 3.37 3.40
CA SER A 59 1.13 3.86 2.12
C SER A 59 1.34 5.35 1.93
N THR A 60 1.10 6.14 2.98
CA THR A 60 1.32 7.59 2.97
C THR A 60 2.79 7.93 2.74
N PHE A 61 3.72 7.14 3.30
CA PHE A 61 5.14 7.37 3.11
C PHE A 61 5.59 7.04 1.69
N ILE A 62 5.10 5.95 1.08
CA ILE A 62 5.45 5.62 -0.29
C ILE A 62 4.96 6.70 -1.26
N GLN A 63 3.69 7.13 -1.14
CA GLN A 63 3.11 8.18 -1.98
C GLN A 63 3.62 9.59 -1.62
N GLY A 64 4.42 9.72 -0.56
CA GLY A 64 4.61 10.99 0.13
C GLY A 64 5.17 12.12 -0.73
N PHE A 65 5.80 11.81 -1.86
CA PHE A 65 6.41 12.79 -2.75
C PHE A 65 6.33 12.41 -4.24
N GLU A 66 5.42 11.51 -4.61
CA GLU A 66 5.02 11.22 -6.00
C GLU A 66 6.19 10.76 -6.92
N LEU A 67 7.08 9.90 -6.42
CA LEU A 67 8.25 9.41 -7.19
C LEU A 67 8.18 7.91 -7.53
N GLU A 68 7.31 7.18 -6.85
CA GLU A 68 7.06 5.76 -7.05
C GLU A 68 6.37 5.45 -8.40
N ASP A 69 5.97 4.19 -8.58
CA ASP A 69 5.36 3.70 -9.82
C ASP A 69 4.14 4.50 -10.27
N TYR A 70 3.92 4.55 -11.58
CA TYR A 70 2.73 5.19 -12.14
C TYR A 70 2.25 4.48 -13.41
N HIS A 71 0.96 4.13 -13.43
CA HIS A 71 0.31 3.57 -14.61
C HIS A 71 -0.41 4.66 -15.41
N SER A 72 0.05 4.99 -16.62
CA SER A 72 -0.47 6.14 -17.39
C SER A 72 -1.92 6.03 -17.86
N ASP A 73 -2.32 4.86 -18.36
CA ASP A 73 -3.63 4.71 -19.04
C ASP A 73 -4.80 4.55 -18.06
N ALA A 74 -4.47 4.11 -16.84
CA ALA A 74 -5.33 4.06 -15.67
C ALA A 74 -4.51 4.63 -14.51
N PRO A 75 -4.46 5.97 -14.38
CA PRO A 75 -3.61 6.67 -13.42
C PRO A 75 -3.65 6.00 -12.06
N LEU A 76 -2.58 5.35 -11.65
CA LEU A 76 -2.53 4.63 -10.38
C LEU A 76 -1.09 4.41 -9.96
N HIS A 77 -0.81 4.72 -8.70
CA HIS A 77 0.43 4.42 -8.01
C HIS A 77 0.21 3.15 -7.20
N SER A 78 0.51 1.99 -7.78
CA SER A 78 0.08 0.70 -7.23
C SER A 78 0.96 0.27 -6.05
N ASN A 79 2.23 0.66 -6.02
CA ASN A 79 3.16 0.30 -4.96
C ASN A 79 2.70 0.85 -3.61
N SER A 80 2.25 2.10 -3.56
CA SER A 80 1.80 2.75 -2.32
C SER A 80 0.58 2.07 -1.73
N LEU A 81 -0.24 1.40 -2.55
CA LEU A 81 -1.44 0.71 -2.12
C LEU A 81 -1.18 -0.76 -1.74
N VAL A 82 -0.47 -1.48 -2.61
CA VAL A 82 -0.37 -2.94 -2.56
C VAL A 82 0.72 -3.39 -1.58
N ILE A 83 1.91 -2.76 -1.61
CA ILE A 83 3.06 -3.23 -0.83
C ILE A 83 2.81 -3.08 0.68
N PRO A 84 2.38 -1.92 1.20
CA PRO A 84 2.12 -1.74 2.63
C PRO A 84 1.03 -2.65 3.16
N ALA A 85 -0.06 -2.80 2.40
CA ALA A 85 -1.18 -3.65 2.77
C ALA A 85 -0.77 -5.13 2.88
N LEU A 86 0.01 -5.63 1.91
CA LEU A 86 0.49 -7.01 1.93
C LEU A 86 1.51 -7.25 3.05
N LEU A 87 2.44 -6.33 3.28
CA LEU A 87 3.42 -6.47 4.35
C LEU A 87 2.77 -6.41 5.73
N ALA A 88 1.84 -5.46 5.96
CA ALA A 88 1.10 -5.39 7.22
C ALA A 88 0.25 -6.65 7.46
N ALA A 89 -0.40 -7.18 6.42
CA ALA A 89 -1.15 -8.43 6.51
C ALA A 89 -0.23 -9.63 6.83
N ALA A 90 0.94 -9.70 6.18
CA ALA A 90 1.91 -10.77 6.40
C ALA A 90 2.51 -10.71 7.81
N GLU A 91 2.88 -9.53 8.31
CA GLU A 91 3.36 -9.33 9.68
C GLU A 91 2.28 -9.70 10.70
N HIS A 92 1.03 -9.28 10.47
CA HIS A 92 -0.07 -9.64 11.35
C HIS A 92 -0.27 -11.16 11.41
N GLU A 93 -0.42 -11.83 10.26
CA GLU A 93 -0.62 -13.28 10.19
C GLU A 93 0.56 -14.06 10.77
N SER A 94 1.80 -13.58 10.61
CA SER A 94 2.98 -14.24 11.20
C SER A 94 2.99 -14.15 12.73
N ASN A 95 2.34 -13.14 13.30
CA ASN A 95 2.25 -12.91 14.74
C ASN A 95 0.93 -13.42 15.36
N THR A 96 -0.02 -13.87 14.54
CA THR A 96 -1.29 -14.46 15.00
C THR A 96 -1.39 -15.94 14.64
N PRO A 97 -1.63 -16.85 15.58
CA PRO A 97 -1.85 -18.26 15.26
C PRO A 97 -3.15 -18.44 14.46
N SER A 98 -3.07 -18.50 13.13
CA SER A 98 -4.25 -18.64 12.26
C SER A 98 -4.42 -20.04 11.68
N GLY A 99 -3.42 -20.92 11.83
CA GLY A 99 -3.39 -22.25 11.22
C GLY A 99 -3.36 -22.24 9.68
N ARG A 100 -3.19 -21.05 9.08
CA ARG A 100 -3.09 -20.85 7.63
C ARG A 100 -1.69 -21.17 7.15
N GLN A 101 -1.56 -21.40 5.84
CA GLN A 101 -0.26 -21.62 5.21
C GLN A 101 0.65 -20.40 5.43
N PRO A 102 1.94 -20.62 5.74
CA PRO A 102 2.89 -19.53 5.92
C PRO A 102 3.00 -18.67 4.66
N PHE A 103 3.15 -17.37 4.87
CA PHE A 103 3.39 -16.45 3.79
C PHE A 103 4.82 -16.61 3.25
N THR A 104 4.97 -16.88 1.95
CA THR A 104 6.27 -17.07 1.29
C THR A 104 6.58 -15.89 0.38
N GLY A 105 7.85 -15.72 0.01
CA GLY A 105 8.25 -14.72 -1.00
C GLY A 105 7.56 -14.93 -2.35
N VAL A 106 7.30 -16.18 -2.75
CA VAL A 106 6.58 -16.48 -4.01
C VAL A 106 5.13 -16.03 -3.93
N THR A 107 4.43 -16.34 -2.82
CA THR A 107 3.04 -15.90 -2.63
C THR A 107 2.94 -14.38 -2.48
N PHE A 108 3.94 -13.73 -1.88
CA PHE A 108 4.03 -12.26 -1.83
C PHE A 108 4.16 -11.66 -3.23
N LEU A 109 5.14 -12.11 -4.02
CA LEU A 109 5.35 -11.60 -5.37
C LEU A 109 4.12 -11.82 -6.26
N LEU A 110 3.45 -12.97 -6.12
CA LEU A 110 2.20 -13.24 -6.84
C LEU A 110 1.09 -12.28 -6.40
N ALA A 111 0.93 -12.03 -5.09
CA ALA A 111 -0.08 -11.09 -4.58
C ALA A 111 0.19 -9.65 -5.05
N VAL A 112 1.45 -9.23 -5.09
CA VAL A 112 1.85 -7.92 -5.66
C VAL A 112 1.44 -7.83 -7.13
N ILE A 113 1.77 -8.84 -7.95
CA ILE A 113 1.38 -8.89 -9.37
C ILE A 113 -0.14 -8.78 -9.53
N ILE A 114 -0.90 -9.51 -8.71
CA ILE A 114 -2.36 -9.46 -8.76
C ILE A 114 -2.86 -8.04 -8.43
N GLY A 115 -2.33 -7.39 -7.38
CA GLY A 115 -2.71 -6.03 -7.03
C GLY A 115 -2.41 -5.02 -8.14
N CYS A 116 -1.20 -5.08 -8.71
CA CYS A 116 -0.78 -4.22 -9.80
C CYS A 116 -1.57 -4.44 -11.11
N GLU A 117 -2.22 -5.59 -11.28
CA GLU A 117 -3.07 -5.87 -12.44
C GLU A 117 -4.54 -5.47 -12.19
N VAL A 118 -5.04 -5.72 -10.97
CA VAL A 118 -6.46 -5.49 -10.62
C VAL A 118 -6.78 -3.99 -10.57
N GLY A 119 -5.95 -3.18 -9.91
CA GLY A 119 -6.18 -1.75 -9.76
C GLY A 119 -6.30 -1.02 -11.12
N PRO A 120 -5.32 -1.13 -12.02
CA PRO A 120 -5.40 -0.53 -13.35
C PRO A 120 -6.57 -1.04 -14.18
N ARG A 121 -6.94 -2.32 -14.09
CA ARG A 121 -8.12 -2.86 -14.79
C ARG A 121 -9.42 -2.23 -14.29
N ILE A 122 -9.56 -2.01 -12.98
CA ILE A 122 -10.68 -1.25 -12.42
C ILE A 122 -10.65 0.18 -12.96
N GLY A 123 -9.47 0.82 -12.99
CA GLY A 123 -9.32 2.16 -13.54
C GLY A 123 -9.75 2.26 -15.00
N LEU A 124 -9.31 1.34 -15.85
CA LEU A 124 -9.72 1.27 -17.26
C LEU A 124 -11.24 1.09 -17.40
N ALA A 125 -11.88 0.30 -16.52
CA ALA A 125 -13.33 0.13 -16.50
C ALA A 125 -14.09 1.39 -16.05
N LEU A 126 -13.44 2.28 -15.30
CA LEU A 126 -14.00 3.52 -14.77
C LEU A 126 -13.63 4.76 -15.60
N ASN A 127 -13.28 4.58 -16.88
CA ASN A 127 -12.86 5.63 -17.83
C ASN A 127 -11.43 6.17 -17.61
N GLY A 128 -10.58 5.47 -16.85
CA GLY A 128 -9.14 5.75 -16.74
C GLY A 128 -8.83 7.20 -16.43
N THR A 129 -8.00 7.83 -17.27
CA THR A 129 -7.55 9.22 -17.13
C THR A 129 -8.68 10.26 -17.09
N GLU A 130 -9.84 9.96 -17.69
CA GLU A 130 -10.98 10.88 -17.67
C GLU A 130 -11.51 11.14 -16.25
N MET A 131 -11.25 10.23 -15.30
CA MET A 131 -11.55 10.48 -13.89
C MET A 131 -10.72 11.62 -13.30
N LEU A 132 -9.43 11.70 -13.65
CA LEU A 132 -8.57 12.80 -13.20
C LEU A 132 -9.07 14.14 -13.76
N ASN A 133 -9.48 14.16 -15.04
CA ASN A 133 -10.04 15.36 -15.67
C ASN A 133 -11.30 15.88 -14.97
N ARG A 134 -12.02 14.99 -14.25
CA ARG A 134 -13.22 15.30 -13.48
C ARG A 134 -12.94 15.63 -12.02
N GLY A 135 -11.67 15.72 -11.62
CA GLY A 135 -11.24 16.09 -10.28
C GLY A 135 -11.20 14.95 -9.26
N TRP A 136 -11.30 13.69 -9.70
CA TRP A 136 -11.18 12.54 -8.81
C TRP A 136 -9.72 12.10 -8.68
N HIS A 137 -9.29 11.74 -7.46
CA HIS A 137 -7.97 11.13 -7.25
C HIS A 137 -8.08 9.61 -7.35
N SER A 138 -7.44 9.05 -8.37
CA SER A 138 -7.61 7.66 -8.79
C SER A 138 -7.20 6.63 -7.73
N GLY A 139 -6.15 6.87 -6.95
CA GLY A 139 -5.71 5.93 -5.90
C GLY A 139 -6.79 5.60 -4.87
N ALA A 140 -7.61 6.59 -4.49
CA ALA A 140 -8.71 6.40 -3.55
C ALA A 140 -9.91 5.64 -4.14
N VAL A 141 -9.99 5.57 -5.47
CA VAL A 141 -11.10 4.93 -6.20
C VAL A 141 -10.73 3.54 -6.71
N PHE A 142 -9.53 3.38 -7.27
CA PHE A 142 -9.07 2.13 -7.89
C PHE A 142 -8.40 1.18 -6.88
N GLY A 143 -7.87 1.72 -5.78
CA GLY A 143 -7.12 0.98 -4.77
C GLY A 143 -7.95 0.10 -3.84
N PRO A 144 -9.07 0.58 -3.26
CA PRO A 144 -9.90 -0.26 -2.41
C PRO A 144 -10.47 -1.44 -3.20
N PRO A 145 -10.39 -2.69 -2.69
CA PRO A 145 -11.05 -3.80 -3.35
C PRO A 145 -12.57 -3.52 -3.39
N PRO A 146 -13.29 -3.96 -4.44
CA PRO A 146 -14.74 -3.89 -4.43
C PRO A 146 -15.23 -4.54 -3.14
N GLN A 147 -16.01 -3.79 -2.36
CA GLN A 147 -16.68 -4.31 -1.19
C GLN A 147 -17.60 -5.43 -1.69
N LEU A 148 -17.14 -6.68 -1.57
CA LEU A 148 -18.00 -7.83 -1.73
C LEU A 148 -19.00 -7.74 -0.57
N GLN A 149 -20.12 -7.06 -0.81
CA GLN A 149 -21.33 -7.28 -0.03
C GLN A 149 -21.63 -8.76 -0.23
N ARG A 150 -21.28 -9.59 0.77
CA ARG A 150 -21.76 -10.96 0.78
C ARG A 150 -23.29 -10.88 0.87
N PRO A 151 -24.02 -11.60 0.01
CA PRO A 151 -25.48 -11.69 0.11
C PRO A 151 -25.89 -12.30 1.46
#